data_AF-A0A8T0D2T8-F1
#
_entry.id   AF-A0A8T0D2T8-F1
#
_cell.length_a   1.000
_cell.length_b   1.000
_cell.length_c   1.000
_cell.angle_alpha   90.00
_cell.angle_beta   90.00
_cell.angle_gamma   90.00
#
_symmetry.space_group_name_H-M   'P 1'
#
loop_
_entity.id
_entity.type
_entity.pdbx_description
1 polymer ?
#
loop_
_entity_poly.entity_id
_entity_poly.type
_entity_poly.pdbx_seq_one_letter_code
_entity_poly.pdbx_strand_id
1 'polypeptide(L)'
;MGNMSTLSRFCTGIGPALETPDYNKYETLRGLTTLSQEWMKFHKLFEVDQIRFYSSCRHLFCDPHLVAHQPPDPQTLAVAWTNNAAHNWSENEVSGWLKTHIGLAGFEPLIHVNQITGDVLPSLLLREQRHAFEVPIPVDSLDVLERGITELILLGPPSRLSLQLPVAVMSVSVVVILCVCWMVTHCYLSSRRARQNRLSWLDLQKTRLTELHDRMCSLDSEIPDFALSATPTKVSF
;
A
#
# COMPACT_ATOMS: atom_id res chain seq x y z
N MET A 1 -32.20 41.17 -62.49
CA MET A 1 -32.63 41.97 -61.33
C MET A 1 -34.15 41.90 -61.30
N GLY A 2 -34.88 41.29 -60.37
CA GLY A 2 -34.64 40.66 -59.08
C GLY A 2 -36.04 40.47 -58.47
N ASN A 3 -36.30 39.31 -57.85
CA ASN A 3 -37.17 39.09 -56.68
C ASN A 3 -37.68 37.65 -56.66
N MET A 4 -36.81 36.78 -56.14
CA MET A 4 -37.12 35.41 -55.77
C MET A 4 -37.18 35.41 -54.24
N SER A 5 -38.32 35.79 -53.67
CA SER A 5 -38.47 35.95 -52.22
C SER A 5 -39.90 35.68 -51.75
N THR A 6 -40.41 34.47 -52.01
CA THR A 6 -41.68 34.02 -51.39
C THR A 6 -41.81 32.49 -51.30
N LEU A 7 -40.76 31.78 -50.91
CA LEU A 7 -40.84 30.32 -50.67
C LEU A 7 -39.96 29.86 -49.49
N SER A 8 -39.98 30.61 -48.38
CA SER A 8 -39.36 30.19 -47.12
C SER A 8 -40.33 30.44 -45.96
N ARG A 9 -41.43 29.69 -45.93
CA ARG A 9 -42.28 29.64 -44.75
C ARG A 9 -43.24 28.44 -44.75
N PHE A 10 -42.76 27.22 -45.04
CA PHE A 10 -43.62 26.03 -44.89
C PHE A 10 -42.84 24.72 -44.72
N CYS A 11 -41.84 24.70 -43.83
CA CYS A 11 -41.24 23.44 -43.34
C CYS A 11 -40.87 23.55 -41.85
N THR A 12 -41.82 23.88 -40.98
CA THR A 12 -41.74 23.45 -39.57
C THR A 12 -42.38 22.06 -39.48
N GLY A 13 -41.67 21.11 -40.07
CA GLY A 13 -41.99 19.69 -40.00
C GLY A 13 -41.52 19.15 -38.66
N ILE A 14 -42.46 18.55 -37.94
CA ILE A 14 -42.26 17.68 -36.80
C ILE A 14 -41.37 16.52 -37.26
N GLY A 15 -40.05 16.65 -37.06
CA GLY A 15 -39.13 15.53 -37.04
C GLY A 15 -38.76 15.27 -35.58
N PRO A 16 -38.69 14.01 -35.11
CA PRO A 16 -38.03 13.76 -33.84
C PRO A 16 -36.63 14.36 -33.93
N ALA A 17 -36.24 15.12 -32.91
CA ALA A 17 -34.85 15.54 -32.78
C ALA A 17 -34.01 14.28 -32.91
N LEU A 18 -33.24 14.16 -34.01
CA LEU A 18 -32.27 13.10 -34.15
C LEU A 18 -31.27 13.35 -33.01
N GLU A 19 -31.42 12.64 -31.90
CA GLU A 19 -30.37 12.52 -30.90
C GLU A 19 -29.18 11.96 -31.67
N THR A 20 -28.25 12.82 -32.03
CA THR A 20 -26.98 12.40 -32.61
C THR A 20 -26.35 11.47 -31.58
N PRO A 21 -26.16 10.18 -31.89
CA PRO A 21 -25.58 9.25 -30.94
C PRO A 21 -24.21 9.79 -30.55
N ASP A 22 -23.96 9.83 -29.25
CA ASP A 22 -22.68 10.24 -28.69
C ASP A 22 -21.58 9.34 -29.27
N TYR A 23 -20.77 9.90 -30.17
CA TYR A 23 -19.74 9.18 -30.92
C TYR A 23 -18.71 8.52 -29.98
N ASN A 24 -18.37 9.21 -28.89
CA ASN A 24 -17.42 8.70 -27.91
C ASN A 24 -17.97 7.46 -27.20
N LYS A 25 -19.26 7.47 -26.87
CA LYS A 25 -19.94 6.33 -26.25
C LYS A 25 -19.95 5.11 -27.18
N TYR A 26 -20.14 5.31 -28.48
CA TYR A 26 -20.08 4.23 -29.47
C TYR A 26 -18.68 3.62 -29.57
N GLU A 27 -17.64 4.45 -29.65
CA GLU A 27 -16.25 3.99 -29.76
C GLU A 27 -15.76 3.32 -28.46
N THR A 28 -16.17 3.81 -27.30
CA THR A 28 -15.92 3.15 -26.02
C THR A 28 -16.55 1.75 -25.96
N LEU A 29 -17.81 1.61 -26.40
CA LEU A 29 -18.46 0.29 -26.46
C LEU A 29 -17.76 -0.66 -27.44
N ARG A 30 -17.31 -0.13 -28.58
CA ARG A 30 -16.56 -0.91 -29.57
C ARG A 30 -15.19 -1.36 -29.01
N GLY A 31 -14.49 -0.49 -28.29
CA GLY A 31 -13.23 -0.84 -27.59
C GLY A 31 -13.43 -1.94 -26.54
N LEU A 32 -14.50 -1.85 -25.73
CA LEU A 32 -14.87 -2.90 -24.77
C LEU A 32 -15.25 -4.22 -25.44
N THR A 33 -15.89 -4.15 -26.61
CA THR A 33 -16.22 -5.34 -27.42
C THR A 33 -14.95 -6.01 -27.93
N THR A 34 -13.97 -5.24 -28.41
CA THR A 34 -12.66 -5.77 -28.80
C THR A 34 -11.96 -6.44 -27.63
N LEU A 35 -12.00 -5.84 -26.43
CA LEU A 35 -11.44 -6.43 -25.21
C LEU A 35 -12.10 -7.77 -24.85
N SER A 36 -13.44 -7.86 -24.96
CA SER A 36 -14.19 -9.10 -24.77
C SER A 36 -13.78 -10.19 -25.78
N GLN A 37 -13.65 -9.84 -27.05
CA GLN A 37 -13.28 -10.78 -28.12
C GLN A 37 -11.83 -11.26 -27.98
N GLU A 38 -10.92 -10.36 -27.60
CA GLU A 38 -9.51 -10.67 -27.36
C GLU A 38 -9.24 -11.14 -25.93
N TRP A 39 -10.27 -11.50 -25.16
CA TRP A 39 -10.14 -11.88 -23.75
C TRP A 39 -9.01 -12.89 -23.49
N MET A 40 -8.90 -13.93 -24.32
CA MET A 40 -7.89 -14.98 -24.15
C MET A 40 -6.45 -14.49 -24.36
N LYS A 41 -6.24 -13.42 -25.13
CA LYS A 41 -4.93 -12.77 -25.31
C LYS A 41 -4.55 -12.03 -24.04
N PHE A 42 -5.48 -11.28 -23.46
CA PHE A 42 -5.25 -10.49 -22.25
C PHE A 42 -5.21 -11.34 -20.98
N HIS A 43 -6.04 -12.39 -20.88
CA HIS A 43 -6.05 -13.33 -19.76
C HIS A 43 -4.68 -13.96 -19.49
N LYS A 44 -3.95 -14.35 -20.55
CA LYS A 44 -2.59 -14.90 -20.43
C LYS A 44 -1.59 -13.89 -19.85
N LEU A 45 -1.81 -12.60 -20.04
CA LEU A 45 -0.95 -11.56 -19.46
C LEU A 45 -1.16 -11.46 -17.94
N PHE A 46 -2.34 -11.81 -17.44
CA PHE A 46 -2.70 -11.74 -16.02
C PHE A 46 -2.35 -12.98 -15.21
N GLU A 47 -2.24 -14.15 -15.86
CA GLU A 47 -1.88 -15.41 -15.20
C GLU A 47 -0.45 -15.36 -14.61
N VAL A 48 0.45 -14.56 -15.19
CA VAL A 48 1.85 -14.42 -14.75
C VAL A 48 2.01 -13.46 -13.56
N ASP A 49 1.08 -12.51 -13.36
CA ASP A 49 1.16 -11.47 -12.32
C ASP A 49 0.16 -11.65 -11.15
N GLN A 50 -0.34 -12.88 -10.96
CA GLN A 50 -1.34 -13.25 -9.95
C GLN A 50 -1.03 -12.75 -8.52
N ILE A 51 0.23 -12.56 -8.15
CA ILE A 51 0.62 -12.13 -6.79
C ILE A 51 0.20 -10.66 -6.50
N ARG A 52 0.15 -9.77 -7.52
CA ARG A 52 -0.38 -8.40 -7.33
C ARG A 52 -1.91 -8.36 -7.31
N PHE A 53 -2.53 -9.29 -8.02
CA PHE A 53 -3.97 -9.37 -8.27
C PHE A 53 -4.82 -9.44 -7.00
N TYR A 54 -4.36 -10.18 -5.98
CA TYR A 54 -5.16 -10.48 -4.79
C TYR A 54 -5.21 -9.34 -3.75
N SER A 55 -4.36 -8.32 -3.83
CA SER A 55 -4.22 -7.32 -2.75
C SER A 55 -4.98 -6.01 -2.96
N SER A 56 -5.40 -5.69 -4.20
CA SER A 56 -5.92 -4.36 -4.56
C SER A 56 -7.29 -4.37 -5.25
N CYS A 57 -7.92 -5.52 -5.42
CA CYS A 57 -9.09 -5.67 -6.27
C CYS A 57 -10.39 -5.21 -5.55
N ARG A 58 -11.10 -4.23 -6.13
CA ARG A 58 -12.42 -3.74 -5.65
C ARG A 58 -13.54 -3.79 -6.72
N HIS A 59 -13.27 -4.26 -7.94
CA HIS A 59 -14.20 -4.18 -9.08
C HIS A 59 -14.56 -5.55 -9.71
N LEU A 60 -15.37 -5.50 -10.78
CA LEU A 60 -16.26 -6.55 -11.30
C LEU A 60 -15.66 -7.96 -11.49
N PHE A 61 -14.34 -8.09 -11.57
CA PHE A 61 -13.63 -9.35 -11.84
C PHE A 61 -12.79 -9.87 -10.66
N CYS A 62 -13.07 -9.44 -9.43
CA CYS A 62 -12.40 -9.99 -8.24
C CYS A 62 -12.88 -11.39 -7.83
N ASP A 63 -13.84 -11.97 -8.56
CA ASP A 63 -14.15 -13.39 -8.44
C ASP A 63 -13.29 -14.18 -9.44
N PRO A 64 -12.27 -14.92 -8.98
CA PRO A 64 -11.40 -15.71 -9.84
C PRO A 64 -12.17 -16.77 -10.66
N HIS A 65 -13.37 -17.17 -10.23
CA HIS A 65 -14.20 -18.11 -10.97
C HIS A 65 -14.93 -17.50 -12.17
N LEU A 66 -15.23 -16.20 -12.14
CA LEU A 66 -15.87 -15.48 -13.25
C LEU A 66 -14.88 -15.17 -14.39
N VAL A 67 -13.60 -15.04 -14.07
CA VAL A 67 -12.51 -14.71 -15.02
C VAL A 67 -12.04 -15.93 -15.82
N ALA A 68 -12.15 -17.14 -15.24
CA ALA A 68 -11.45 -18.33 -15.72
C ALA A 68 -12.17 -19.13 -16.83
N HIS A 69 -13.47 -18.93 -17.08
CA HIS A 69 -14.26 -19.89 -17.87
C HIS A 69 -14.99 -19.34 -19.10
N GLN A 70 -15.19 -18.02 -19.23
CA GLN A 70 -15.88 -17.45 -20.39
C GLN A 70 -15.49 -15.98 -20.59
N PRO A 71 -15.33 -15.50 -21.84
CA PRO A 71 -15.16 -14.07 -22.09
C PRO A 71 -16.39 -13.30 -21.56
N PRO A 72 -16.18 -12.18 -20.86
CA PRO A 72 -17.29 -11.37 -20.35
C PRO A 72 -18.07 -10.75 -21.51
N ASP A 73 -19.39 -10.73 -21.39
CA ASP A 73 -20.26 -10.07 -22.37
C ASP A 73 -19.92 -8.55 -22.48
N PRO A 74 -19.87 -7.97 -23.69
CA PRO A 74 -19.53 -6.55 -23.87
C PRO A 74 -20.45 -5.58 -23.11
N GLN A 75 -21.73 -5.89 -22.92
CA GLN A 75 -22.64 -5.03 -22.15
C GLN A 75 -22.32 -5.09 -20.65
N THR A 76 -21.95 -6.27 -20.16
CA THR A 76 -21.49 -6.44 -18.78
C THR A 76 -20.21 -5.64 -18.53
N LEU A 77 -19.27 -5.67 -19.47
CA LEU A 77 -18.06 -4.82 -19.43
C LEU A 77 -18.39 -3.33 -19.49
N ALA A 78 -19.36 -2.91 -20.29
CA ALA A 78 -19.79 -1.52 -20.35
C ALA A 78 -20.38 -1.04 -19.01
N VAL A 79 -21.26 -1.83 -18.40
CA VAL A 79 -21.79 -1.53 -17.06
C VAL A 79 -20.67 -1.48 -16.03
N ALA A 80 -19.73 -2.44 -16.08
CA ALA A 80 -18.57 -2.46 -15.21
C ALA A 80 -17.71 -1.21 -15.34
N TRP A 81 -17.46 -0.79 -16.58
CA TRP A 81 -16.71 0.40 -16.90
C TRP A 81 -17.40 1.65 -16.39
N THR A 82 -18.71 1.81 -16.61
CA THR A 82 -19.44 2.98 -16.09
C THR A 82 -19.46 3.08 -14.57
N ASN A 83 -19.38 1.94 -13.87
CA ASN A 83 -19.29 1.89 -12.42
C ASN A 83 -17.85 2.03 -11.90
N ASN A 84 -16.86 1.98 -12.79
CA ASN A 84 -15.45 2.11 -12.45
C ASN A 84 -15.14 3.57 -12.11
N ALA A 85 -14.48 3.82 -10.98
CA ALA A 85 -14.12 5.18 -10.60
C ALA A 85 -13.20 5.87 -11.64
N ALA A 86 -12.45 5.09 -12.42
CA ALA A 86 -11.61 5.61 -13.49
C ALA A 86 -12.38 6.16 -14.70
N HIS A 87 -13.65 5.76 -14.88
CA HIS A 87 -14.51 6.31 -15.93
C HIS A 87 -14.68 7.82 -15.81
N ASN A 88 -14.71 8.34 -14.58
CA ASN A 88 -14.93 9.76 -14.31
C ASN A 88 -13.63 10.54 -14.11
N TRP A 89 -12.49 9.98 -14.50
CA TRP A 89 -11.20 10.67 -14.35
C TRP A 89 -11.07 11.87 -15.28
N SER A 90 -10.54 12.94 -14.71
CA SER A 90 -10.08 14.11 -15.47
C SER A 90 -8.76 13.81 -16.21
N GLU A 91 -8.42 14.63 -17.21
CA GLU A 91 -7.13 14.55 -17.92
C GLU A 91 -5.93 14.50 -16.96
N ASN A 92 -5.97 15.27 -15.87
CA ASN A 92 -4.93 15.31 -14.86
C ASN A 92 -4.78 13.99 -14.10
N GLU A 93 -5.89 13.29 -13.85
CA GLU A 93 -5.88 12.00 -13.15
C GLU A 93 -5.40 10.88 -14.07
N VAL A 94 -5.84 10.89 -15.34
CA VAL A 94 -5.35 9.98 -16.38
C VAL A 94 -3.84 10.16 -16.59
N SER A 95 -3.39 11.41 -16.66
CA SER A 95 -1.97 11.76 -16.76
C SER A 95 -1.16 11.32 -15.55
N GLY A 96 -1.66 11.59 -14.34
CA GLY A 96 -1.06 11.12 -13.11
C GLY A 96 -0.93 9.60 -13.06
N TRP A 97 -1.97 8.88 -13.49
CA TRP A 97 -1.96 7.42 -13.57
C TRP A 97 -0.95 6.91 -14.61
N LEU A 98 -0.93 7.46 -15.83
CA LEU A 98 0.03 7.08 -16.87
C LEU A 98 1.47 7.27 -16.41
N LYS A 99 1.75 8.39 -15.74
CA LYS A 99 3.08 8.69 -15.19
C LYS A 99 3.49 7.73 -14.06
N THR A 100 2.59 7.50 -13.10
CA THR A 100 2.94 6.83 -11.84
C THR A 100 2.79 5.32 -11.87
N HIS A 101 1.81 4.79 -12.61
CA HIS A 101 1.49 3.37 -12.62
C HIS A 101 1.95 2.68 -13.90
N ILE A 102 1.85 3.36 -15.04
CA ILE A 102 2.27 2.80 -16.33
C ILE A 102 3.74 3.15 -16.65
N GLY A 103 4.25 4.27 -16.12
CA GLY A 103 5.63 4.73 -16.35
C GLY A 103 5.78 5.57 -17.63
N LEU A 104 4.69 6.07 -18.19
CA LEU A 104 4.67 6.91 -19.39
C LEU A 104 4.69 8.40 -19.02
N ALA A 105 5.79 8.86 -18.41
CA ALA A 105 5.92 10.23 -17.90
C ALA A 105 5.89 11.33 -18.99
N GLY A 106 6.11 10.99 -20.26
CA GLY A 106 6.10 11.93 -21.39
C GLY A 106 4.74 12.11 -22.08
N PHE A 107 3.68 11.44 -21.60
CA PHE A 107 2.37 11.46 -22.23
C PHE A 107 1.48 12.65 -21.85
N GLU A 108 1.87 13.42 -20.83
CA GLU A 108 1.17 14.63 -20.35
C GLU A 108 0.70 15.55 -21.50
N PRO A 109 1.57 15.94 -22.46
CA PRO A 109 1.16 16.82 -23.56
C PRO A 109 0.16 16.15 -24.51
N LEU A 110 0.31 14.84 -24.76
CA LEU A 110 -0.57 14.08 -25.65
C LEU A 110 -1.99 13.98 -25.08
N ILE A 111 -2.10 13.80 -23.77
CA ILE A 111 -3.39 13.71 -23.07
C ILE A 111 -4.13 15.03 -23.15
N HIS A 112 -3.43 16.16 -22.91
CA HIS A 112 -4.04 17.48 -22.94
C HIS A 112 -4.44 17.92 -24.36
N VAL A 113 -3.58 17.69 -25.36
CA VAL A 113 -3.90 18.05 -26.75
C VAL A 113 -5.09 17.25 -27.28
N ASN A 114 -5.12 15.95 -26.97
CA ASN A 114 -6.17 15.05 -27.43
C ASN A 114 -7.38 14.98 -26.48
N GLN A 115 -7.42 15.77 -25.40
CA GLN A 115 -8.48 15.81 -24.37
C GLN A 115 -8.85 14.42 -23.83
N ILE A 116 -7.84 13.59 -23.57
CA ILE A 116 -8.04 12.20 -23.14
C ILE A 116 -8.50 12.18 -21.68
N THR A 117 -9.78 11.90 -21.50
CA THR A 117 -10.46 11.74 -20.22
C THR A 117 -10.70 10.26 -19.92
N GLY A 118 -11.18 9.96 -18.72
CA GLY A 118 -11.42 8.58 -18.29
C GLY A 118 -12.34 7.82 -19.24
N ASP A 119 -13.52 8.35 -19.50
CA ASP A 119 -14.60 7.77 -20.33
C ASP A 119 -14.15 7.28 -21.72
N VAL A 120 -13.19 7.97 -22.34
CA VAL A 120 -12.64 7.62 -23.66
C VAL A 120 -11.50 6.59 -23.62
N LEU A 121 -10.98 6.23 -22.44
CA LEU A 121 -9.86 5.28 -22.32
C LEU A 121 -10.09 3.93 -23.03
N PRO A 122 -11.27 3.28 -22.94
CA PRO A 122 -11.47 2.01 -23.66
C PRO A 122 -11.45 2.17 -25.18
N SER A 123 -11.80 3.35 -25.71
CA SER A 123 -11.73 3.61 -27.15
C SER A 123 -10.30 3.55 -27.69
N LEU A 124 -9.29 3.82 -26.84
CA LEU A 124 -7.87 3.74 -27.20
C LEU A 124 -7.40 2.31 -27.51
N LEU A 125 -8.16 1.29 -27.09
CA LEU A 125 -7.90 -0.10 -27.46
C LEU A 125 -8.13 -0.32 -28.97
N LEU A 126 -8.95 0.52 -29.61
CA LEU A 126 -9.17 0.49 -31.05
C LEU A 126 -7.98 1.10 -31.77
N ARG A 127 -7.49 0.40 -32.79
CA ARG A 127 -6.35 0.87 -33.58
C ARG A 127 -6.70 2.14 -34.34
N GLU A 128 -7.93 2.25 -34.84
CA GLU A 128 -8.41 3.37 -35.63
C GLU A 128 -8.44 4.67 -34.82
N GLN A 129 -8.87 4.62 -33.57
CA GLN A 129 -8.89 5.78 -32.68
C GLN A 129 -7.48 6.32 -32.39
N ARG A 130 -6.50 5.43 -32.25
CA ARG A 130 -5.10 5.82 -32.02
C ARG A 130 -4.49 6.65 -33.14
N HIS A 131 -4.99 6.48 -34.37
CA HIS A 131 -4.52 7.23 -35.55
C HIS A 131 -5.36 8.49 -35.80
N ALA A 132 -6.51 8.64 -35.14
CA ALA A 132 -7.38 9.80 -35.28
C ALA A 132 -6.93 11.00 -34.43
N PHE A 133 -5.98 10.79 -33.51
CA PHE A 133 -5.44 11.84 -32.65
C PHE A 133 -4.56 12.84 -33.41
N GLU A 134 -4.62 14.10 -32.99
CA GLU A 134 -3.83 15.18 -33.56
C GLU A 134 -2.33 14.91 -33.38
N VAL A 135 -1.96 14.33 -32.23
CA VAL A 135 -0.60 13.84 -31.99
C VAL A 135 -0.61 12.33 -31.82
N PRO A 136 0.10 11.57 -32.69
CA PRO A 136 0.07 10.12 -32.67
C PRO A 136 0.78 9.58 -31.42
N ILE A 137 0.24 8.48 -30.90
CA ILE A 137 0.82 7.75 -29.77
C ILE A 137 2.06 6.96 -30.25
N PRO A 138 3.22 7.04 -29.56
CA PRO A 138 4.41 6.30 -29.95
C PRO A 138 4.16 4.77 -29.94
N VAL A 139 4.62 4.09 -30.99
CA VAL A 139 4.39 2.64 -31.17
C VAL A 139 4.95 1.82 -30.01
N ASP A 140 6.13 2.17 -29.50
CA ASP A 140 6.80 1.46 -28.39
C ASP A 140 6.01 1.52 -27.07
N SER A 141 5.13 2.50 -26.93
CA SER A 141 4.28 2.68 -25.74
C SER A 141 2.88 2.07 -25.87
N LEU A 142 2.50 1.58 -27.06
CA LEU A 142 1.16 1.06 -27.30
C LEU A 142 0.87 -0.20 -26.50
N ASP A 143 1.78 -1.17 -26.48
CA ASP A 143 1.59 -2.43 -25.76
C ASP A 143 1.44 -2.19 -24.25
N VAL A 144 2.22 -1.25 -23.72
CA VAL A 144 2.22 -0.85 -22.32
C VAL A 144 0.92 -0.11 -21.97
N LEU A 145 0.46 0.76 -22.86
CA LEU A 145 -0.81 1.49 -22.72
C LEU A 145 -2.02 0.55 -22.81
N GLU A 146 -2.07 -0.34 -23.81
CA GLU A 146 -3.14 -1.34 -23.98
C GLU A 146 -3.26 -2.22 -22.74
N ARG A 147 -2.12 -2.71 -22.22
CA ARG A 147 -2.10 -3.51 -20.99
C ARG A 147 -2.62 -2.71 -19.80
N GLY A 148 -2.14 -1.48 -19.62
CA GLY A 148 -2.58 -0.63 -18.52
C GLY A 148 -4.06 -0.29 -18.56
N ILE A 149 -4.61 0.03 -19.73
CA ILE A 149 -6.05 0.29 -19.91
C ILE A 149 -6.87 -0.97 -19.62
N THR A 150 -6.40 -2.12 -20.10
CA THR A 150 -7.06 -3.41 -19.84
C THR A 150 -7.07 -3.72 -18.34
N GLU A 151 -5.94 -3.54 -17.65
CA GLU A 151 -5.86 -3.63 -16.19
C GLU A 151 -6.84 -2.69 -15.50
N LEU A 152 -6.89 -1.43 -15.95
CA LEU A 152 -7.74 -0.42 -15.36
C LEU A 152 -9.24 -0.77 -15.48
N ILE A 153 -9.66 -1.26 -16.65
CA ILE A 153 -11.04 -1.68 -16.90
C ILE A 153 -11.42 -2.88 -16.04
N LEU A 154 -10.52 -3.87 -15.94
CA LEU A 154 -10.82 -5.14 -15.28
C LEU A 154 -10.66 -5.09 -13.76
N LEU A 155 -9.61 -4.44 -13.28
CA LEU A 155 -9.21 -4.44 -11.87
C LEU A 155 -9.68 -3.18 -11.15
N GLY A 156 -10.04 -2.14 -11.91
CA GLY A 156 -10.30 -0.83 -11.37
C GLY A 156 -9.04 0.01 -11.23
N PRO A 157 -9.19 1.27 -10.81
CA PRO A 157 -8.05 2.14 -10.56
C PRO A 157 -7.16 1.53 -9.50
N PRO A 158 -5.83 1.61 -9.69
CA PRO A 158 -4.92 1.25 -8.62
C PRO A 158 -5.31 2.08 -7.41
N SER A 159 -5.56 1.38 -6.30
CA SER A 159 -5.96 2.05 -5.08
C SER A 159 -4.92 3.12 -4.79
N ARG A 160 -5.35 4.36 -4.55
CA ARG A 160 -4.55 5.35 -3.81
C ARG A 160 -4.39 4.91 -2.36
N LEU A 161 -4.19 3.61 -2.11
CA LEU A 161 -3.62 3.08 -0.88
C LEU A 161 -2.28 3.76 -0.80
N SER A 162 -2.33 4.88 -0.09
CA SER A 162 -1.28 5.85 -0.04
C SER A 162 0.01 5.09 0.25
N LEU A 163 1.07 5.42 -0.47
CA LEU A 163 2.41 5.00 -0.13
C LEU A 163 2.73 5.21 1.38
N GLN A 164 1.92 6.03 2.07
CA GLN A 164 1.95 6.24 3.50
C GLN A 164 1.55 5.03 4.35
N LEU A 165 0.68 4.10 3.91
CA LEU A 165 0.35 2.92 4.74
C LEU A 165 1.55 1.98 4.94
N PRO A 166 2.24 1.52 3.88
CA PRO A 166 3.43 0.67 4.07
C PRO A 166 4.56 1.45 4.76
N VAL A 167 4.73 2.75 4.45
CA VAL A 167 5.75 3.58 5.12
C VAL A 167 5.44 3.83 6.59
N ALA A 168 4.17 4.02 6.97
CA ALA A 168 3.75 4.19 8.36
C ALA A 168 3.89 2.89 9.17
N VAL A 169 3.58 1.74 8.57
CA VAL A 169 3.78 0.44 9.23
C VAL A 169 5.27 0.15 9.45
N MET A 170 6.10 0.45 8.45
CA MET A 170 7.56 0.30 8.58
C MET A 170 8.15 1.29 9.59
N SER A 171 7.66 2.53 9.64
CA SER A 171 8.15 3.52 10.62
C SER A 171 7.74 3.18 12.06
N VAL A 172 6.50 2.74 12.27
CA VAL A 172 6.01 2.33 13.60
C VAL A 172 6.78 1.11 14.11
N SER A 173 7.07 0.12 13.26
CA SER A 173 7.83 -1.07 13.67
C SER A 173 9.25 -0.74 14.10
N VAL A 174 9.95 0.17 13.40
CA VAL A 174 11.29 0.65 13.79
C VAL A 174 11.25 1.36 15.15
N VAL A 175 10.25 2.22 15.39
CA VAL A 175 10.10 2.91 16.68
C VAL A 175 9.87 1.94 17.82
N VAL A 176 9.03 0.91 17.62
CA VAL A 176 8.79 -0.13 18.62
C VAL A 176 10.07 -0.91 18.94
N ILE A 177 10.84 -1.31 17.91
CA ILE A 177 12.12 -2.01 18.10
C ILE A 177 13.11 -1.15 18.89
N LEU A 178 13.25 0.13 18.53
CA LEU A 178 14.13 1.05 19.25
C LEU A 178 13.69 1.26 20.70
N CYS A 179 12.39 1.37 20.97
CA CYS A 179 11.85 1.46 22.33
C CYS A 179 12.14 0.19 23.14
N VAL A 180 11.96 -0.99 22.56
CA VAL A 180 12.27 -2.27 23.22
C VAL A 180 13.77 -2.36 23.50
N CYS A 181 14.62 -2.06 22.52
CA CYS A 181 16.08 -2.04 22.70
C CYS A 181 16.51 -1.05 23.78
N TRP A 182 15.92 0.14 23.82
CA TRP A 182 16.18 1.14 24.86
C TRP A 182 15.75 0.63 26.24
N MET A 183 14.54 0.08 26.36
CA MET A 183 14.03 -0.46 27.62
C MET A 183 14.88 -1.61 28.14
N VAL A 184 15.29 -2.54 27.28
CA VAL A 184 16.19 -3.64 27.65
C VAL A 184 17.54 -3.10 28.11
N THR A 185 18.12 -2.15 27.39
CA THR A 185 19.41 -1.54 27.76
C THR A 185 19.32 -0.80 29.09
N HIS A 186 18.23 -0.05 29.30
CA HIS A 186 18.00 0.67 30.54
C HIS A 186 17.74 -0.26 31.73
N CYS A 187 16.95 -1.32 31.55
CA CYS A 187 16.73 -2.35 32.56
C CYS A 187 18.03 -3.11 32.88
N TYR A 188 18.84 -3.41 31.88
CA TYR A 188 20.12 -4.08 32.06
C TYR A 188 21.12 -3.20 32.83
N LEU A 189 21.23 -1.92 32.45
CA LEU A 189 22.12 -0.96 33.12
C LEU A 189 21.67 -0.66 34.55
N SER A 190 20.37 -0.49 34.79
CA SER A 190 19.83 -0.27 36.14
C SER A 190 20.02 -1.49 37.03
N SER A 191 19.80 -2.71 36.51
CA SER A 191 20.11 -3.96 37.21
C SER A 191 21.60 -4.09 37.53
N ARG A 192 22.48 -3.72 36.58
CA ARG A 192 23.93 -3.73 36.81
C ARG A 192 24.36 -2.75 37.90
N ARG A 193 23.80 -1.53 37.92
CA ARG A 193 24.03 -0.54 39.00
C ARG A 193 23.53 -1.07 40.34
N ALA A 194 22.34 -1.66 40.39
CA ALA A 194 21.80 -2.26 41.61
C ALA A 194 22.69 -3.42 42.12
N ARG A 195 23.24 -4.23 41.22
CA ARG A 195 24.17 -5.32 41.56
C ARG A 195 25.50 -4.79 42.10
N GLN A 196 26.08 -3.74 41.51
CA GLN A 196 27.31 -3.12 42.02
C GLN A 196 27.11 -2.49 43.41
N ASN A 197 25.96 -1.84 43.65
CA ASN A 197 25.62 -1.30 44.96
C ASN A 197 25.47 -2.40 46.02
N ARG A 198 24.89 -3.56 45.66
CA ARG A 198 24.81 -4.71 46.58
C ARG A 198 26.18 -5.32 46.90
N LEU A 199 27.05 -5.46 45.91
CA LEU A 199 28.40 -6.01 46.12
C LEU A 199 29.25 -5.11 47.01
N SER A 200 29.27 -3.81 46.74
CA SER A 200 29.99 -2.84 47.58
C SER A 200 29.47 -2.80 49.02
N TRP A 201 28.16 -2.95 49.22
CA TRP A 201 27.58 -3.06 50.57
C TRP A 201 28.02 -4.34 51.30
N LEU A 202 28.10 -5.48 50.60
CA LEU A 202 28.59 -6.74 51.18
C LEU A 202 30.07 -6.66 51.56
N ASP A 203 30.91 -6.04 50.73
CA ASP A 203 32.32 -5.84 51.05
C ASP A 203 32.50 -4.97 52.30
N LEU A 204 31.69 -3.92 52.46
CA LEU A 204 31.71 -3.07 53.65
C LEU A 204 31.30 -3.82 54.93
N GLN A 205 30.32 -4.72 54.83
CA GLN A 205 29.93 -5.57 55.96
C GLN A 205 31.03 -6.56 56.32
N LYS A 206 31.67 -7.15 55.31
CA LYS A 206 32.78 -8.08 55.51
C LYS A 206 33.96 -7.41 56.23
N THR A 207 34.33 -6.18 55.85
CA THR A 207 35.43 -5.45 56.53
C THR A 207 35.10 -5.10 57.98
N ARG A 208 33.84 -4.74 58.28
CA ARG A 208 33.41 -4.51 59.67
C ARG A 208 33.43 -5.78 60.50
N LEU A 209 33.01 -6.91 59.93
CA LEU A 209 33.05 -8.21 60.60
C LEU A 209 34.48 -8.65 60.90
N THR A 210 35.42 -8.47 59.95
CA THR A 210 36.83 -8.78 60.19
C THR A 210 37.44 -7.89 61.27
N GLU A 211 37.11 -6.59 61.28
CA GLU A 211 37.58 -5.68 62.33
C GLU A 211 37.05 -6.08 63.73
N LEU A 212 35.77 -6.46 63.82
CA LEU A 212 35.18 -6.95 65.08
C LEU A 212 35.83 -8.25 65.53
N HIS A 213 36.09 -9.16 64.59
CA HIS A 213 36.77 -10.42 64.89
C HIS A 213 38.18 -10.21 65.44
N ASP A 214 38.98 -9.35 64.80
CA ASP A 214 40.32 -9.01 65.26
C ASP A 214 40.30 -8.38 66.66
N ARG A 215 39.33 -7.50 66.94
CA ARG A 215 39.14 -6.91 68.28
C ARG A 215 38.78 -7.94 69.34
N MET A 216 37.92 -8.91 69.02
CA MET A 216 37.59 -10.00 69.95
C MET A 216 38.82 -10.86 70.24
N CYS A 217 39.58 -11.23 69.21
CA CYS A 217 40.82 -11.99 69.38
C CYS A 217 41.87 -11.23 70.20
N SER A 218 41.97 -9.91 70.06
CA SER A 218 42.86 -9.11 70.92
C SER A 218 42.37 -9.07 72.38
N LEU A 219 41.06 -8.96 72.61
CA LEU A 219 40.49 -8.95 73.96
C LEU A 219 40.66 -10.30 74.67
N ASP A 220 40.50 -11.43 73.97
CA ASP A 220 40.74 -12.77 74.54
C ASP A 220 42.19 -12.98 74.97
N SER A 221 43.16 -12.34 74.30
CA SER A 221 44.57 -12.38 74.70
C SER A 221 44.91 -11.52 75.93
N GLU A 222 43.99 -10.64 76.35
CA GLU A 222 44.16 -9.69 77.43
C GLU A 222 43.42 -10.09 78.72
N ILE A 223 42.66 -11.19 78.70
CA ILE A 223 42.03 -11.78 79.89
C ILE A 223 43.08 -12.64 80.63
N PRO A 224 43.54 -12.25 81.83
CA PRO A 224 44.46 -13.08 82.60
C PRO A 224 43.77 -14.33 83.14
N ASP A 225 44.50 -15.46 83.18
CA ASP A 225 44.09 -16.84 83.56
C ASP A 225 43.50 -17.06 84.97
N PHE A 226 42.86 -16.07 85.59
CA PHE A 226 42.40 -16.15 86.98
C PHE A 226 41.13 -16.99 87.22
N ALA A 227 40.56 -17.65 86.20
CA ALA A 227 39.26 -18.31 86.31
C ALA A 227 39.26 -19.82 86.02
N LEU A 228 40.23 -20.58 86.52
CA LEU A 228 40.11 -22.05 86.63
C LEU A 228 40.66 -22.55 87.98
N SER A 229 40.07 -22.07 89.07
CA SER A 229 40.07 -22.77 90.36
C SER A 229 38.63 -22.95 90.82
N ALA A 230 37.95 -23.95 90.26
CA ALA A 230 36.70 -24.47 90.80
C ALA A 230 36.95 -25.91 91.22
N THR A 231 37.12 -26.10 92.52
CA THR A 231 37.21 -27.39 93.19
C THR A 231 35.88 -28.16 93.02
N PRO A 232 35.90 -29.44 92.63
CA PRO A 232 34.69 -30.24 92.57
C PRO A 232 34.32 -30.70 93.98
N THR A 233 33.25 -30.11 94.55
CA THR A 233 32.63 -30.62 95.76
C THR A 233 31.84 -31.88 95.42
N LYS A 234 32.37 -33.04 95.79
CA LYS A 234 31.62 -34.31 95.85
C LYS A 234 30.49 -34.15 96.86
N VAL A 235 29.24 -34.26 96.42
CA VAL A 235 28.10 -34.56 97.29
C VAL A 235 27.73 -36.02 97.07
N SER A 236 27.87 -36.81 98.13
CA SER A 236 27.48 -38.21 98.21
C SER A 236 26.28 -38.35 99.15
N PHE A 237 25.24 -39.03 98.66
CA PHE A 237 24.06 -39.59 99.32
C PHE A 237 23.09 -38.63 100.03
#